data_AF-A0A5K1K754-F1
#
_entry.id   AF-A0A5K1K754-F1
#
_cell.length_a   1.000
_cell.length_b   1.000
_cell.length_c   1.000
_cell.angle_alpha   90.00
_cell.angle_beta   90.00
_cell.angle_gamma   90.00
#
_symmetry.space_group_name_H-M   'P 1'
#
loop_
_entity.id
_entity.type
_entity.pdbx_description
1 polymer ?
#
loop_
_entity_poly.entity_id
_entity_poly.type
_entity_poly.pdbx_seq_one_letter_code
_entity_poly.pdbx_strand_id
1 'polypeptide(L)'
;MKFHESVMVGDDYLVFDLKGEEEERTRERWVLLDTGFRFLKARTVQDLLMAVYDTLEVHRSQLLLRSVLHRDMSSYNILMYPIWGDADARKVNPNLPPTIQDVLAGSIRPAEQRFPLCLSIDYDNAALLDSDNVSPEDLKHRTGTPMYIARGVSLGAVFTEWSCRSSPPMPELSDEARELYVRAHGEGRYEKYNDVDGTMHGAFPPNPRQQFRPRPAFRHRPEHDVESVYWSMISALLRVHPKNVDREARAELNMIQTWELLLSHEIPDQRSRNHDVREAIVKQTEDAWTLLFLGDMKDVGFLLWDISQHIHPEYALWNVGLQPDHLHEAVQRLILQYLVDHKEPIELDPEYSRPITRSKKPANPATRTSTTTGTGSGAKRATRASARSSKTRVDAEPATGSASKRKSMDVDIAQSTSSGTRVSDISGAVVVEPKRKGSSRAGRSSKRMRDNTGRPQSIEEHSEDEA
;
A
#
# COMPACT_ATOMS: atom_id res chain seq x y z
N MET A 1 -7.69 19.36 13.48
CA MET A 1 -7.79 19.39 14.96
C MET A 1 -7.57 17.96 15.46
N LYS A 2 -6.74 17.74 16.48
CA LYS A 2 -6.49 16.39 17.03
C LYS A 2 -7.38 16.21 18.26
N PHE A 3 -8.28 15.24 18.24
CA PHE A 3 -8.97 14.79 19.45
C PHE A 3 -8.18 13.61 20.00
N HIS A 4 -7.49 13.85 21.11
CA HIS A 4 -6.77 12.85 21.87
C HIS A 4 -7.63 12.53 23.09
N GLU A 5 -8.07 11.29 23.20
CA GLU A 5 -8.85 10.83 24.34
C GLU A 5 -8.19 9.59 24.92
N SER A 6 -7.86 9.65 26.20
CA SER A 6 -7.54 8.45 26.96
C SER A 6 -8.79 7.59 27.07
N VAL A 7 -8.66 6.28 26.86
CA VAL A 7 -9.81 5.38 26.99
C VAL A 7 -10.04 5.14 28.49
N MET A 8 -11.19 5.59 28.99
CA MET A 8 -11.56 5.50 30.40
C MET A 8 -12.59 4.37 30.64
N VAL A 9 -12.58 3.79 31.83
CA VAL A 9 -13.69 3.00 32.40
C VAL A 9 -14.20 3.73 33.63
N GLY A 10 -15.31 4.47 33.50
CA GLY A 10 -15.72 5.42 34.54
C GLY A 10 -14.76 6.61 34.61
N ASP A 11 -14.26 6.92 35.81
CA ASP A 11 -13.27 8.00 36.05
C ASP A 11 -11.81 7.52 35.98
N ASP A 12 -11.59 6.20 35.79
CA ASP A 12 -10.26 5.58 35.78
C ASP A 12 -9.78 5.26 34.36
N TYR A 13 -8.47 5.29 34.16
CA TYR A 13 -7.85 4.84 32.90
C TYR A 13 -8.12 3.35 32.69
N LEU A 14 -8.37 2.95 31.45
CA LEU A 14 -8.51 1.55 31.11
C LEU A 14 -7.12 0.89 31.13
N VAL A 15 -6.76 0.28 32.26
CA VAL A 15 -5.53 -0.48 32.49
C VAL A 15 -5.76 -1.95 32.13
N PHE A 16 -4.81 -2.57 31.42
CA PHE A 16 -4.83 -4.00 31.12
C PHE A 16 -3.62 -4.71 31.73
N ASP A 17 -3.89 -5.77 32.50
CA ASP A 17 -2.86 -6.71 32.93
C ASP A 17 -2.70 -7.80 31.86
N LEU A 18 -1.54 -7.83 31.19
CA LEU A 18 -1.12 -9.03 30.46
C LEU A 18 -0.55 -10.01 31.47
N LYS A 19 -1.17 -11.20 31.60
CA LYS A 19 -0.69 -12.28 32.47
C LYS A 19 0.84 -12.47 32.33
N GLY A 20 1.59 -12.01 33.32
CA GLY A 20 3.03 -12.23 33.45
C GLY A 20 3.96 -11.04 33.17
N GLU A 21 3.45 -9.83 32.94
CA GLU A 21 4.28 -8.60 32.88
C GLU A 21 3.92 -7.65 34.04
N GLU A 22 4.93 -7.10 34.74
CA GLU A 22 4.78 -6.12 35.84
C GLU A 22 4.48 -4.68 35.36
N GLU A 23 4.25 -4.46 34.06
CA GLU A 23 4.02 -3.13 33.49
C GLU A 23 2.53 -2.85 33.22
N GLU A 24 1.97 -1.89 33.96
CA GLU A 24 0.67 -1.28 33.64
C GLU A 24 0.74 -0.58 32.27
N ARG A 25 -0.19 -0.93 31.36
CA ARG A 25 -0.32 -0.26 30.06
C ARG A 25 -1.59 0.57 29.99
N THR A 26 -1.45 1.82 29.55
CA THR A 26 -2.57 2.73 29.24
C THR A 26 -2.94 2.64 27.77
N ARG A 27 -4.25 2.75 27.46
CA ARG A 27 -4.76 2.82 26.08
C ARG A 27 -5.06 4.26 25.69
N GLU A 28 -4.39 4.74 24.66
CA GLU A 28 -4.69 6.01 24.00
C GLU A 28 -5.51 5.78 22.74
N ARG A 29 -6.46 6.67 22.45
CA ARG A 29 -7.21 6.69 21.20
C ARG A 29 -6.94 7.97 20.44
N TRP A 30 -6.55 7.81 19.19
CA TRP A 30 -6.32 8.89 18.25
C TRP A 30 -7.47 8.89 17.26
N VAL A 31 -8.22 10.00 17.20
CA VAL A 31 -9.31 10.17 16.24
C VAL A 31 -8.79 10.98 15.06
N LEU A 32 -8.72 10.34 13.91
CA LEU A 32 -8.41 10.97 12.62
C LEU A 32 -9.73 11.31 11.92
N LEU A 33 -9.82 12.52 11.38
CA LEU A 33 -11.05 13.03 10.76
C LEU A 33 -11.23 12.55 9.31
N ASP A 34 -10.11 12.26 8.64
CA ASP A 34 -10.09 11.86 7.25
C ASP A 34 -10.23 10.34 7.14
N THR A 35 -11.00 9.87 6.16
CA THR A 35 -11.19 8.45 5.88
C THR A 35 -11.14 8.20 4.37
N GLY A 36 -11.19 6.95 3.94
CA GLY A 36 -11.17 6.57 2.54
C GLY A 36 -11.44 5.10 2.36
N PHE A 37 -11.24 4.62 1.13
CA PHE A 37 -11.51 3.25 0.73
C PHE A 37 -10.21 2.53 0.39
N ARG A 38 -10.20 1.19 0.50
CA ARG A 38 -9.07 0.38 0.04
C ARG A 38 -9.03 0.33 -1.49
N PHE A 39 -7.86 0.03 -2.07
CA PHE A 39 -7.70 -0.10 -3.53
C PHE A 39 -8.68 -1.06 -4.21
N LEU A 40 -9.14 -2.12 -3.52
CA LEU A 40 -10.14 -3.06 -4.06
C LEU A 40 -11.51 -2.44 -4.35
N LYS A 41 -11.77 -1.22 -3.85
CA LYS A 41 -13.00 -0.46 -4.12
C LYS A 41 -12.85 0.53 -5.28
N ALA A 42 -11.74 0.49 -6.01
CA ALA A 42 -11.55 1.30 -7.21
C ALA A 42 -12.67 1.05 -8.23
N ARG A 43 -13.16 2.12 -8.83
CA ARG A 43 -14.20 2.09 -9.88
C ARG A 43 -13.62 1.96 -11.27
N THR A 44 -12.38 2.40 -11.45
CA THR A 44 -11.63 2.26 -12.70
C THR A 44 -10.17 1.93 -12.39
N VAL A 45 -9.47 1.35 -13.35
CA VAL A 45 -8.01 1.15 -13.27
C VAL A 45 -7.30 2.50 -13.10
N GLN A 46 -7.76 3.51 -13.82
CA GLN A 46 -7.20 4.86 -13.81
C GLN A 46 -7.30 5.48 -12.41
N ASP A 47 -8.43 5.35 -11.71
CA ASP A 47 -8.57 5.85 -10.33
C ASP A 47 -7.54 5.21 -9.38
N LEU A 48 -7.30 3.90 -9.53
CA LEU A 48 -6.31 3.17 -8.73
C LEU A 48 -4.89 3.67 -9.04
N LEU A 49 -4.53 3.77 -10.32
CA LEU A 49 -3.20 4.22 -10.76
C LEU A 49 -2.95 5.68 -10.37
N MET A 50 -3.94 6.55 -10.48
CA MET A 50 -3.88 7.94 -10.01
C MET A 50 -3.66 8.01 -8.49
N ALA A 51 -4.35 7.18 -7.71
CA ALA A 51 -4.12 7.11 -6.26
C ALA A 51 -2.71 6.58 -5.92
N VAL A 52 -2.18 5.63 -6.69
CA VAL A 52 -0.80 5.15 -6.54
C VAL A 52 0.21 6.25 -6.88
N TYR A 53 0.01 6.98 -7.98
CA TYR A 53 0.85 8.12 -8.35
C TYR A 53 0.91 9.15 -7.21
N ASP A 54 -0.25 9.55 -6.68
CA ASP A 54 -0.32 10.52 -5.59
C ASP A 54 0.26 9.96 -4.29
N THR A 55 0.17 8.65 -4.05
CA THR A 55 0.83 8.00 -2.91
C THR A 55 2.34 8.17 -3.00
N LEU A 56 2.91 8.01 -4.19
CA LEU A 56 4.34 8.24 -4.43
C LEU A 56 4.71 9.71 -4.24
N GLU A 57 3.89 10.66 -4.72
CA GLU A 57 4.17 12.10 -4.55
C GLU A 57 4.04 12.53 -3.07
N VAL A 58 3.07 12.00 -2.34
CA VAL A 58 2.91 12.22 -0.89
C VAL A 58 4.13 11.66 -0.16
N HIS A 59 4.52 10.41 -0.42
CA HIS A 59 5.70 9.82 0.20
C HIS A 59 6.98 10.62 -0.14
N ARG A 60 7.16 11.00 -1.40
CA ARG A 60 8.26 11.86 -1.87
C ARG A 60 8.29 13.21 -1.14
N SER A 61 7.12 13.83 -0.94
CA SER A 61 7.01 15.09 -0.18
C SER A 61 7.42 14.92 1.27
N GLN A 62 7.00 13.82 1.92
CA GLN A 62 7.38 13.53 3.31
C GLN A 62 8.88 13.24 3.42
N LEU A 63 9.47 12.57 2.44
CA LEU A 63 10.91 12.38 2.36
C LEU A 63 11.66 13.70 2.20
N LEU A 64 11.31 14.51 1.20
CA LEU A 64 12.10 15.70 0.85
C LEU A 64 11.87 16.89 1.78
N LEU A 65 10.66 17.05 2.32
CA LEU A 65 10.30 18.20 3.15
C LEU A 65 10.41 17.91 4.65
N ARG A 66 10.36 16.64 5.05
CA ARG A 66 10.32 16.23 6.46
C ARG A 66 11.35 15.16 6.80
N SER A 67 12.07 14.61 5.82
CA SER A 67 13.05 13.53 6.03
C SER A 67 12.42 12.31 6.71
N VAL A 68 11.18 11.98 6.34
CA VAL A 68 10.42 10.85 6.91
C VAL A 68 10.34 9.69 5.92
N LEU A 69 10.66 8.49 6.39
CA LEU A 69 10.29 7.20 5.76
C LEU A 69 9.09 6.61 6.47
N HIS A 70 8.20 5.95 5.73
CA HIS A 70 7.01 5.31 6.32
C HIS A 70 7.31 3.91 6.84
N ARG A 71 8.09 3.11 6.08
CA ARG A 71 8.57 1.76 6.44
C ARG A 71 7.51 0.66 6.60
N ASP A 72 6.26 0.95 6.31
CA ASP A 72 5.15 -0.02 6.33
C ASP A 72 4.05 0.38 5.34
N MET A 73 4.45 0.84 4.16
CA MET A 73 3.51 1.12 3.07
C MET A 73 2.82 -0.18 2.67
N SER A 74 1.49 -0.19 2.66
CA SER A 74 0.69 -1.38 2.37
C SER A 74 -0.68 -0.99 1.83
N SER A 75 -1.42 -1.95 1.27
CA SER A 75 -2.82 -1.74 0.86
C SER A 75 -3.77 -1.40 2.03
N TYR A 76 -3.31 -1.59 3.28
CA TYR A 76 -4.06 -1.22 4.48
C TYR A 76 -3.74 0.21 4.95
N ASN A 77 -2.56 0.71 4.61
CA ASN A 77 -2.04 2.01 5.02
C ASN A 77 -2.14 3.08 3.92
N ILE A 78 -2.70 2.69 2.77
CA ILE A 78 -3.01 3.57 1.64
C ILE A 78 -4.51 3.48 1.37
N LEU A 79 -5.21 4.61 1.49
CA LEU A 79 -6.63 4.72 1.19
C LEU A 79 -6.83 5.59 -0.05
N MET A 80 -7.70 5.19 -0.96
CA MET A 80 -8.15 5.99 -2.10
C MET A 80 -9.51 6.66 -1.83
N TYR A 81 -9.93 7.56 -2.70
CA TYR A 81 -11.18 8.33 -2.56
C TYR A 81 -11.31 8.96 -1.17
N PRO A 82 -10.37 9.85 -0.80
CA PRO A 82 -10.39 10.46 0.51
C PRO A 82 -11.69 11.22 0.76
N ILE A 83 -12.29 10.97 1.91
CA ILE A 83 -13.35 11.75 2.49
C ILE A 83 -12.69 12.62 3.55
N TRP A 84 -12.55 13.89 3.22
CA TRP A 84 -11.91 14.87 4.09
C TRP A 84 -12.89 15.30 5.18
N GLY A 85 -12.50 15.08 6.43
CA GLY A 85 -13.28 15.57 7.56
C GLY A 85 -13.21 17.09 7.64
N ASP A 86 -14.32 17.69 8.06
CA ASP A 86 -14.40 19.12 8.31
C ASP A 86 -13.49 19.48 9.48
N ALA A 87 -12.54 20.38 9.24
CA ALA A 87 -11.55 20.77 10.21
C ALA A 87 -11.29 22.26 10.05
N ASP A 88 -11.80 23.05 11.00
CA ASP A 88 -11.50 24.46 11.11
C ASP A 88 -9.96 24.67 11.09
N ALA A 89 -9.52 25.52 10.17
CA ALA A 89 -8.12 25.86 9.96
C ALA A 89 -7.19 24.69 9.59
N ARG A 90 -7.57 23.84 8.62
CA ARG A 90 -6.62 22.88 7.98
C ARG A 90 -5.41 23.65 7.45
N LYS A 91 -4.26 23.48 8.11
CA LYS A 91 -3.00 24.08 7.68
C LYS A 91 -2.52 23.37 6.42
N VAL A 92 -2.61 24.06 5.30
CA VAL A 92 -2.10 23.59 4.00
C VAL A 92 -0.66 24.07 3.86
N ASN A 93 0.22 23.18 3.40
CA ASN A 93 1.58 23.57 3.06
C ASN A 93 1.53 24.30 1.69
N PRO A 94 1.96 25.57 1.59
CA PRO A 94 1.91 26.30 0.32
C PRO A 94 2.83 25.69 -0.75
N ASN A 95 3.83 24.90 -0.34
CA ASN A 95 4.78 24.22 -1.21
C ASN A 95 4.36 22.79 -1.55
N LEU A 96 3.07 22.45 -1.44
CA LEU A 96 2.60 21.14 -1.89
C LEU A 96 2.86 20.98 -3.39
N PRO A 97 3.49 19.87 -3.83
CA PRO A 97 3.67 19.63 -5.24
C PRO A 97 2.31 19.42 -5.95
N PRO A 98 2.27 19.57 -7.29
CA PRO A 98 1.12 19.18 -8.09
C PRO A 98 0.75 17.70 -7.88
N THR A 99 -0.55 17.39 -7.82
CA THR A 99 -1.04 16.00 -7.83
C THR A 99 -1.25 15.52 -9.25
N ILE A 100 -1.49 14.22 -9.45
CA ILE A 100 -1.77 13.66 -10.78
C ILE A 100 -2.93 14.36 -11.50
N GLN A 101 -3.92 14.85 -10.74
CA GLN A 101 -5.03 15.63 -11.32
C GLN A 101 -4.55 16.95 -11.92
N ASP A 102 -3.62 17.64 -11.25
CA ASP A 102 -3.04 18.88 -11.76
C ASP A 102 -2.21 18.60 -13.02
N VAL A 103 -1.46 17.49 -13.03
CA VAL A 103 -0.64 17.07 -14.18
C VAL A 103 -1.54 16.76 -15.39
N LEU A 104 -2.54 15.89 -15.24
CA LEU A 104 -3.43 15.49 -16.34
C LEU A 104 -4.32 16.64 -16.81
N ALA A 105 -4.72 17.55 -15.93
CA ALA A 105 -5.45 18.76 -16.33
C ALA A 105 -4.57 19.79 -17.06
N GLY A 106 -3.24 19.60 -17.04
CA GLY A 106 -2.29 20.56 -17.59
C GLY A 106 -2.40 21.94 -16.95
N SER A 107 -2.88 22.02 -15.71
CA SER A 107 -3.04 23.27 -14.96
C SER A 107 -2.94 23.00 -13.46
N ILE A 108 -2.22 23.87 -12.76
CA ILE A 108 -1.94 23.71 -11.34
C ILE A 108 -3.01 24.45 -10.54
N ARG A 109 -3.79 23.73 -9.74
CA ARG A 109 -4.80 24.33 -8.83
C ARG A 109 -4.13 25.11 -7.68
N PRO A 110 -4.84 25.98 -6.95
CA PRO A 110 -4.33 26.54 -5.68
C PRO A 110 -4.00 25.44 -4.67
N ALA A 111 -2.99 25.65 -3.81
CA ALA A 111 -2.52 24.61 -2.87
C ALA A 111 -3.64 24.10 -1.95
N GLU A 112 -4.59 24.98 -1.59
CA GLU A 112 -5.75 24.67 -0.74
C GLU A 112 -6.74 23.71 -1.40
N GLN A 113 -6.61 23.47 -2.70
CA GLN A 113 -7.44 22.57 -3.50
C GLN A 113 -6.67 21.34 -4.01
N ARG A 114 -5.35 21.27 -3.79
CA ARG A 114 -4.49 20.15 -4.21
C ARG A 114 -4.56 19.00 -3.22
N PHE A 115 -5.75 18.44 -3.06
CA PHE A 115 -5.92 17.22 -2.29
C PHE A 115 -5.47 16.02 -3.12
N PRO A 116 -4.53 15.20 -2.63
CA PRO A 116 -4.15 13.97 -3.30
C PRO A 116 -5.35 13.01 -3.35
N LEU A 117 -5.38 12.12 -4.34
CA LEU A 117 -6.39 11.08 -4.47
C LEU A 117 -6.18 9.89 -3.52
N CYS A 118 -5.25 10.03 -2.59
CA CYS A 118 -4.93 9.05 -1.57
C CYS A 118 -4.76 9.66 -0.17
N LEU A 119 -4.90 8.83 0.87
CA LEU A 119 -4.40 9.06 2.22
C LEU A 119 -3.30 8.03 2.51
N SER A 120 -2.15 8.51 2.99
CA SER A 120 -1.15 7.68 3.64
C SER A 120 -1.34 7.79 5.15
N ILE A 121 -1.56 6.66 5.82
CA ILE A 121 -1.88 6.58 7.25
C ILE A 121 -0.93 5.60 7.95
N ASP A 122 -1.00 5.54 9.29
CA ASP A 122 -0.23 4.60 10.11
C ASP A 122 1.30 4.79 10.04
N TYR A 123 1.76 5.93 10.55
CA TYR A 123 3.18 6.28 10.67
C TYR A 123 3.84 5.72 11.93
N ASP A 124 3.26 4.72 12.61
CA ASP A 124 3.82 4.16 13.85
C ASP A 124 5.20 3.51 13.64
N ASN A 125 5.45 3.03 12.42
CA ASN A 125 6.71 2.42 11.99
C ASN A 125 7.67 3.41 11.31
N ALA A 126 7.29 4.67 11.19
CA ALA A 126 8.03 5.68 10.46
C ALA A 126 9.39 6.00 11.10
N ALA A 127 10.33 6.49 10.29
CA ALA A 127 11.63 6.94 10.76
C ALA A 127 11.92 8.37 10.28
N LEU A 128 12.39 9.22 11.19
CA LEU A 128 12.84 10.58 10.92
C LEU A 128 14.36 10.57 10.68
N LEU A 129 14.79 10.64 9.41
CA LEU A 129 16.17 10.42 8.99
C LEU A 129 17.16 11.47 9.52
N ASP A 130 16.71 12.71 9.68
CA ASP A 130 17.56 13.84 10.12
C ASP A 130 17.50 14.08 11.63
N SER A 131 16.91 13.17 12.40
CA SER A 131 16.87 13.29 13.85
C SER A 131 18.09 12.63 14.49
N ASP A 132 18.76 13.38 15.38
CA ASP A 132 19.81 12.85 16.27
C ASP A 132 19.35 11.66 17.13
N ASN A 133 18.03 11.42 17.23
CA ASN A 133 17.42 10.37 18.02
C ASN A 133 17.16 9.06 17.25
N VAL A 134 17.28 9.04 15.92
CA VAL A 134 17.10 7.78 15.16
C VAL A 134 18.42 7.03 15.13
N SER A 135 18.44 5.85 15.75
CA SER A 135 19.61 4.99 15.67
C SER A 135 19.75 4.49 14.22
N PRO A 136 20.96 4.49 13.63
CA PRO A 136 21.19 3.77 12.38
C PRO A 136 20.79 2.28 12.45
N GLU A 137 20.72 1.70 13.66
CA GLU A 137 20.19 0.35 13.88
C GLU A 137 18.68 0.25 13.63
N ASP A 138 17.93 1.33 13.83
CA ASP A 138 16.47 1.33 13.64
C ASP A 138 16.11 1.01 12.19
N LEU A 139 16.87 1.56 11.25
CA LEU A 139 16.73 1.32 9.81
C LEU A 139 17.16 -0.09 9.38
N LYS A 140 17.80 -0.88 10.25
CA LYS A 140 18.13 -2.29 9.95
C LYS A 140 17.01 -3.25 10.31
N HIS A 141 16.01 -2.79 11.09
CA HIS A 141 14.86 -3.62 11.43
C HIS A 141 14.01 -3.89 10.19
N ARG A 142 13.56 -5.14 10.11
CA ARG A 142 12.74 -5.68 9.02
C ARG A 142 11.27 -5.39 9.30
N THR A 143 10.95 -4.11 9.27
CA THR A 143 9.62 -3.58 9.54
C THR A 143 8.82 -3.57 8.25
N GLY A 144 7.56 -3.98 8.34
CA GLY A 144 6.63 -4.01 7.22
C GLY A 144 5.66 -5.19 7.30
N THR A 145 4.56 -5.07 6.57
CA THR A 145 3.57 -6.14 6.41
C THR A 145 4.08 -7.20 5.41
N PRO A 146 4.13 -8.51 5.75
CA PRO A 146 4.82 -9.53 4.93
C PRO A 146 4.51 -9.52 3.43
N MET A 147 3.24 -9.50 3.02
CA MET A 147 2.87 -9.44 1.59
C MET A 147 3.46 -8.22 0.86
N TYR A 148 3.61 -7.09 1.56
CA TYR A 148 3.92 -5.79 1.00
C TYR A 148 5.35 -5.33 1.25
N ILE A 149 6.03 -5.86 2.25
CA ILE A 149 7.38 -5.45 2.63
C ILE A 149 8.34 -5.63 1.44
N ALA A 150 9.18 -4.64 1.17
CA ALA A 150 10.23 -4.73 0.14
C ALA A 150 11.11 -5.97 0.30
N ARG A 151 11.60 -6.54 -0.81
CA ARG A 151 12.39 -7.79 -0.80
C ARG A 151 13.67 -7.67 0.03
N GLY A 152 14.41 -6.57 -0.15
CA GLY A 152 15.64 -6.29 0.62
C GLY A 152 15.36 -6.15 2.12
N VAL A 153 14.23 -5.53 2.48
CA VAL A 153 13.79 -5.34 3.87
C VAL A 153 13.36 -6.68 4.50
N SER A 154 12.58 -7.49 3.79
CA SER A 154 12.18 -8.85 4.20
C SER A 154 13.39 -9.70 4.62
N LEU A 155 14.45 -9.64 3.82
CA LEU A 155 15.67 -10.40 4.08
C LEU A 155 16.64 -9.67 5.01
N GLY A 156 16.48 -8.37 5.20
CA GLY A 156 17.44 -7.54 5.92
C GLY A 156 18.83 -7.64 5.30
N ALA A 157 18.89 -7.61 3.97
CA ALA A 157 20.09 -7.83 3.18
C ALA A 157 20.08 -6.98 1.90
N VAL A 158 21.26 -6.58 1.44
CA VAL A 158 21.47 -5.97 0.13
C VAL A 158 21.72 -7.08 -0.89
N PHE A 159 20.95 -7.10 -1.98
CA PHE A 159 21.13 -8.07 -3.05
C PHE A 159 22.41 -7.81 -3.83
N THR A 160 23.25 -8.84 -3.94
CA THR A 160 24.54 -8.75 -4.63
C THR A 160 24.60 -9.61 -5.88
N GLU A 161 23.50 -10.27 -6.21
CA GLU A 161 23.32 -11.11 -7.38
C GLU A 161 23.42 -10.27 -8.65
N TRP A 162 23.91 -10.87 -9.74
CA TRP A 162 24.08 -10.20 -11.02
C TRP A 162 22.79 -9.52 -11.53
N SER A 163 21.66 -10.23 -11.40
CA SER A 163 20.36 -9.76 -11.91
C SER A 163 19.90 -8.45 -11.25
N CYS A 164 20.30 -8.20 -10.00
CA CYS A 164 19.92 -7.00 -9.25
C CYS A 164 20.85 -5.80 -9.51
N ARG A 165 21.83 -5.93 -10.42
CA ARG A 165 22.84 -4.88 -10.69
C ARG A 165 22.55 -4.05 -11.95
N SER A 166 21.49 -4.39 -12.67
CA SER A 166 21.10 -3.74 -13.92
C SER A 166 19.71 -3.16 -13.77
N SER A 167 19.49 -1.98 -14.34
CA SER A 167 18.18 -1.34 -14.49
C SER A 167 18.03 -0.93 -15.95
N PRO A 168 16.81 -0.83 -16.50
CA PRO A 168 16.60 0.01 -17.68
C PRO A 168 16.91 1.49 -17.36
N PRO A 169 17.13 2.34 -18.40
CA PRO A 169 17.24 3.79 -18.25
C PRO A 169 16.00 4.42 -17.61
N MET A 170 16.13 5.63 -17.05
CA MET A 170 15.00 6.42 -16.56
C MET A 170 13.92 6.50 -17.65
N PRO A 171 12.63 6.23 -17.34
CA PRO A 171 11.57 6.28 -18.33
C PRO A 171 11.48 7.65 -19.01
N GLU A 172 11.42 7.63 -20.33
CA GLU A 172 11.17 8.81 -21.16
C GLU A 172 9.66 8.94 -21.38
N LEU A 173 9.16 10.18 -21.30
CA LEU A 173 7.76 10.48 -21.59
C LEU A 173 7.60 10.85 -23.08
N SER A 174 6.48 10.44 -23.68
CA SER A 174 6.07 10.93 -25.00
C SER A 174 5.86 12.44 -24.99
N ASP A 175 5.83 13.08 -26.17
CA ASP A 175 5.71 14.54 -26.25
C ASP A 175 4.51 15.10 -25.46
N GLU A 176 3.34 14.45 -25.55
CA GLU A 176 2.14 14.85 -24.80
C GLU A 176 2.32 14.68 -23.29
N ALA A 177 2.78 13.51 -22.83
CA ALA A 177 2.97 13.24 -21.41
C ALA A 177 4.07 14.12 -20.79
N ARG A 178 5.14 14.36 -21.55
CA ARG A 178 6.23 15.28 -21.17
C ARG A 178 5.71 16.71 -21.05
N GLU A 179 4.92 17.19 -22.01
CA GLU A 179 4.37 18.54 -21.95
C GLU A 179 3.53 18.75 -20.68
N LEU A 180 2.64 17.79 -20.36
CA LEU A 180 1.83 17.82 -19.15
C LEU A 180 2.70 17.80 -17.88
N TYR A 181 3.70 16.91 -17.83
CA TYR A 181 4.63 16.80 -16.72
C TYR A 181 5.43 18.09 -16.49
N VAL A 182 6.05 18.62 -17.55
CA VAL A 182 6.88 19.84 -17.52
C VAL A 182 6.04 21.05 -17.14
N ARG A 183 4.79 21.14 -17.60
CA ARG A 183 3.92 22.24 -17.23
C ARG A 183 3.56 22.23 -15.74
N ALA A 184 3.38 21.04 -15.15
CA ALA A 184 3.06 20.89 -13.75
C ALA A 184 4.29 21.06 -12.84
N HIS A 185 5.42 20.42 -13.19
CA HIS A 185 6.57 20.34 -12.29
C HIS A 185 7.78 21.19 -12.71
N GLY A 186 7.80 21.70 -13.94
CA GLY A 186 8.91 22.43 -14.55
C GLY A 186 9.92 21.53 -15.25
N GLU A 187 10.55 22.07 -16.31
CA GLU A 187 11.58 21.38 -17.10
C GLU A 187 12.74 20.92 -16.22
N GLY A 188 13.14 21.74 -15.24
CA GLY A 188 14.24 21.43 -14.33
C GLY A 188 14.03 20.15 -13.51
N ARG A 189 12.79 19.80 -13.13
CA ARG A 189 12.52 18.50 -12.48
C ARG A 189 12.69 17.37 -13.50
N TYR A 190 12.17 17.52 -14.71
CA TYR A 190 12.28 16.49 -15.74
C TYR A 190 13.75 16.20 -16.10
N GLU A 191 14.53 17.24 -16.40
CA GLU A 191 15.95 17.14 -16.76
C GLU A 191 16.81 16.59 -15.62
N LYS A 192 16.50 16.94 -14.37
CA LYS A 192 17.24 16.46 -13.18
C LYS A 192 17.37 14.94 -13.12
N TYR A 193 16.35 14.21 -13.58
CA TYR A 193 16.32 12.74 -13.51
C TYR A 193 16.68 12.07 -14.83
N ASN A 194 16.85 12.83 -15.91
CA ASN A 194 17.23 12.25 -17.19
C ASN A 194 18.65 11.70 -17.11
N ASP A 195 18.84 10.58 -17.80
CA ASP A 195 20.14 9.95 -17.86
C ASP A 195 21.11 10.70 -18.77
N VAL A 196 22.34 10.85 -18.29
CA VAL A 196 23.42 11.57 -18.98
C VAL A 196 24.67 10.69 -19.03
N ASP A 197 25.39 10.71 -20.14
CA ASP A 197 26.69 10.05 -20.28
C ASP A 197 26.71 8.56 -19.85
N GLY A 198 25.60 7.85 -20.04
CA GLY A 198 25.45 6.43 -19.70
C GLY A 198 25.11 6.15 -18.23
N THR A 199 24.68 7.17 -17.46
CA THR A 199 24.01 6.91 -16.18
C THR A 199 22.69 6.18 -16.40
N MET A 200 22.19 5.56 -15.34
CA MET A 200 20.83 5.06 -15.22
C MET A 200 20.26 5.59 -13.90
N HIS A 201 19.08 6.20 -13.94
CA HIS A 201 18.51 6.93 -12.80
C HIS A 201 19.47 7.98 -12.18
N GLY A 202 20.34 8.58 -12.99
CA GLY A 202 21.33 9.57 -12.52
C GLY A 202 22.54 9.00 -11.78
N ALA A 203 22.74 7.68 -11.79
CA ALA A 203 23.96 7.04 -11.26
C ALA A 203 24.52 5.99 -12.22
N PHE A 204 25.82 5.70 -12.13
CA PHE A 204 26.40 4.59 -12.86
C PHE A 204 26.07 3.26 -12.17
N PRO A 205 25.55 2.25 -12.91
CA PRO A 205 25.35 0.94 -12.35
C PRO A 205 26.68 0.35 -11.87
N PRO A 206 26.66 -0.52 -10.83
CA PRO A 206 27.87 -1.14 -10.33
C PRO A 206 28.53 -2.00 -11.42
N ASN A 207 29.86 -2.13 -11.37
CA ASN A 207 30.55 -2.95 -12.36
C ASN A 207 30.04 -4.40 -12.28
N PRO A 208 29.55 -4.97 -13.40
CA PRO A 208 29.34 -6.40 -13.61
C PRO A 208 30.19 -7.37 -12.78
N ARG A 209 31.51 -7.17 -12.80
CA ARG A 209 32.52 -8.06 -12.22
C ARG A 209 32.89 -7.68 -10.78
N GLN A 210 32.29 -6.62 -10.23
CA GLN A 210 32.57 -6.16 -8.88
C GLN A 210 32.20 -7.23 -7.85
N GLN A 211 33.11 -7.46 -6.91
CA GLN A 211 32.87 -8.33 -5.77
C GLN A 211 32.58 -7.47 -4.55
N PHE A 212 31.42 -7.69 -3.94
CA PHE A 212 30.99 -6.98 -2.73
C PHE A 212 31.39 -7.80 -1.49
N ARG A 213 32.68 -7.71 -1.13
CA ARG A 213 33.25 -8.39 0.05
C ARG A 213 34.01 -7.38 0.93
N PRO A 214 33.57 -7.12 2.18
CA PRO A 214 32.35 -7.65 2.80
C PRO A 214 31.07 -7.14 2.09
N ARG A 215 29.94 -7.84 2.30
CA ARG A 215 28.65 -7.38 1.77
C ARG A 215 28.28 -6.03 2.42
N PRO A 216 27.69 -5.08 1.66
CA PRO A 216 27.19 -3.84 2.22
C PRO A 216 26.19 -4.11 3.35
N ALA A 217 26.23 -3.25 4.37
CA ALA A 217 25.26 -3.30 5.45
C ALA A 217 23.88 -2.87 4.91
N PHE A 218 22.87 -3.68 5.20
CA PHE A 218 21.49 -3.35 4.90
C PHE A 218 21.01 -2.16 5.75
N ARG A 219 20.19 -1.32 5.13
CA ARG A 219 19.42 -0.24 5.76
C ARG A 219 18.16 0.00 4.94
N HIS A 220 17.05 0.33 5.59
CA HIS A 220 15.82 0.76 4.93
C HIS A 220 16.08 2.08 4.19
N ARG A 221 15.64 2.18 2.94
CA ARG A 221 15.87 3.32 2.05
C ARG A 221 14.55 3.70 1.35
N PRO A 222 14.42 4.92 0.79
CA PRO A 222 13.18 5.36 0.15
C PRO A 222 12.63 4.43 -0.93
N GLU A 223 13.50 3.81 -1.72
CA GLU A 223 13.12 2.86 -2.78
C GLU A 223 12.39 1.62 -2.24
N HIS A 224 12.61 1.25 -0.98
CA HIS A 224 11.89 0.14 -0.36
C HIS A 224 10.43 0.49 -0.05
N ASP A 225 10.13 1.74 0.29
CA ASP A 225 8.74 2.18 0.47
C ASP A 225 8.03 2.24 -0.89
N VAL A 226 8.74 2.59 -1.97
CA VAL A 226 8.22 2.50 -3.35
C VAL A 226 7.94 1.05 -3.77
N GLU A 227 8.88 0.13 -3.51
CA GLU A 227 8.65 -1.31 -3.76
C GLU A 227 7.43 -1.82 -2.98
N SER A 228 7.21 -1.33 -1.75
CA SER A 228 6.05 -1.73 -0.94
C SER A 228 4.72 -1.17 -1.48
N VAL A 229 4.73 0.05 -2.04
CA VAL A 229 3.60 0.59 -2.81
C VAL A 229 3.33 -0.24 -4.07
N TYR A 230 4.38 -0.66 -4.78
CA TYR A 230 4.26 -1.54 -5.94
C TYR A 230 3.63 -2.91 -5.60
N TRP A 231 4.04 -3.55 -4.50
CA TRP A 231 3.38 -4.78 -4.04
C TRP A 231 1.92 -4.57 -3.69
N SER A 232 1.59 -3.42 -3.10
CA SER A 232 0.21 -3.03 -2.79
C SER A 232 -0.63 -2.89 -4.07
N MET A 233 -0.07 -2.22 -5.09
CA MET A 233 -0.68 -2.06 -6.41
C MET A 233 -0.94 -3.41 -7.10
N ILE A 234 0.06 -4.30 -7.17
CA ILE A 234 -0.12 -5.65 -7.76
C ILE A 234 -1.22 -6.41 -7.05
N SER A 235 -1.19 -6.44 -5.72
CA SER A 235 -2.17 -7.20 -4.94
C SER A 235 -3.62 -6.76 -5.23
N ALA A 236 -3.83 -5.46 -5.43
CA ALA A 236 -5.13 -4.93 -5.78
C ALA A 236 -5.49 -5.24 -7.23
N LEU A 237 -4.60 -4.97 -8.18
CA LEU A 237 -4.85 -5.16 -9.60
C LEU A 237 -5.11 -6.63 -9.97
N LEU A 238 -4.46 -7.58 -9.31
CA LEU A 238 -4.74 -9.02 -9.52
C LEU A 238 -6.15 -9.43 -9.09
N ARG A 239 -6.79 -8.64 -8.19
CA ARG A 239 -8.04 -8.98 -7.51
C ARG A 239 -9.25 -8.21 -8.03
N VAL A 240 -9.07 -7.04 -8.64
CA VAL A 240 -10.17 -6.30 -9.27
C VAL A 240 -10.64 -6.97 -10.55
N HIS A 241 -11.90 -6.76 -10.92
CA HIS A 241 -12.51 -7.41 -12.09
C HIS A 241 -13.11 -6.36 -13.04
N PRO A 242 -12.81 -6.38 -14.35
CA PRO A 242 -13.38 -5.45 -15.32
C PRO A 242 -14.88 -5.67 -15.52
N LYS A 243 -15.70 -4.60 -15.47
CA LYS A 243 -17.17 -4.70 -15.62
C LYS A 243 -17.63 -5.28 -16.96
N ASN A 244 -16.84 -5.07 -18.01
CA ASN A 244 -17.18 -5.48 -19.38
C ASN A 244 -16.76 -6.92 -19.71
N VAL A 245 -16.18 -7.65 -18.76
CA VAL A 245 -15.81 -9.05 -18.91
C VAL A 245 -16.78 -9.91 -18.11
N ASP A 246 -17.11 -11.09 -18.61
CA ASP A 246 -17.91 -12.04 -17.84
C ASP A 246 -17.20 -12.42 -16.53
N ARG A 247 -17.99 -12.63 -15.46
CA ARG A 247 -17.44 -13.09 -14.19
C ARG A 247 -16.78 -14.44 -14.38
N GLU A 248 -15.49 -14.50 -14.09
CA GLU A 248 -14.76 -15.76 -14.17
C GLU A 248 -15.26 -16.69 -13.06
N ALA A 249 -15.77 -17.87 -13.42
CA ALA A 249 -16.12 -18.88 -12.42
C ALA A 249 -14.87 -19.37 -11.65
N ARG A 250 -13.69 -19.26 -12.31
CA ARG A 250 -12.37 -19.63 -11.80
C ARG A 250 -11.32 -18.74 -12.44
N ALA A 251 -10.34 -18.32 -11.65
CA ALA A 251 -9.19 -17.61 -12.15
C ALA A 251 -8.22 -18.55 -12.89
N GLU A 252 -7.51 -17.97 -13.85
CA GLU A 252 -6.41 -18.63 -14.55
C GLU A 252 -5.30 -19.06 -13.59
N LEU A 253 -4.69 -20.21 -13.88
CA LEU A 253 -3.73 -20.84 -12.96
C LEU A 253 -2.53 -19.93 -12.65
N ASN A 254 -2.05 -19.17 -13.64
CA ASN A 254 -0.93 -18.24 -13.47
C ASN A 254 -1.27 -17.10 -12.50
N MET A 255 -2.48 -16.55 -12.59
CA MET A 255 -2.96 -15.53 -11.65
C MET A 255 -3.03 -16.11 -10.22
N ILE A 256 -3.61 -17.30 -10.06
CA ILE A 256 -3.71 -17.96 -8.76
C ILE A 256 -2.32 -18.22 -8.16
N GLN A 257 -1.36 -18.73 -8.95
CA GLN A 257 -0.01 -18.97 -8.48
C GLN A 257 0.71 -17.68 -8.04
N THR A 258 0.58 -16.61 -8.83
CA THR A 258 1.13 -15.29 -8.47
C THR A 258 0.49 -14.76 -7.18
N TRP A 259 -0.84 -14.88 -7.04
CA TRP A 259 -1.55 -14.48 -5.83
C TRP A 259 -1.13 -15.29 -4.60
N GLU A 260 -1.01 -16.62 -4.73
CA GLU A 260 -0.56 -17.50 -3.65
C GLU A 260 0.87 -17.17 -3.21
N LEU A 261 1.77 -16.83 -4.13
CA LEU A 261 3.14 -16.39 -3.80
C LEU A 261 3.15 -15.09 -2.97
N LEU A 262 2.25 -14.14 -3.28
CA LEU A 262 2.09 -12.91 -2.49
C LEU A 262 1.48 -13.20 -1.12
N LEU A 263 0.38 -13.97 -1.08
CA LEU A 263 -0.39 -14.22 0.14
C LEU A 263 0.34 -15.11 1.14
N SER A 264 1.09 -16.10 0.67
CA SER A 264 1.86 -17.00 1.52
C SER A 264 3.23 -16.45 1.93
N HIS A 265 3.59 -15.25 1.48
CA HIS A 265 4.86 -14.65 1.85
C HIS A 265 4.90 -14.34 3.35
N GLU A 266 5.98 -14.79 3.98
CA GLU A 266 6.33 -14.46 5.35
C GLU A 266 7.74 -13.87 5.40
N ILE A 267 8.01 -12.99 6.37
CA ILE A 267 9.35 -12.49 6.62
C ILE A 267 10.18 -13.65 7.18
N PRO A 268 11.21 -14.14 6.47
CA PRO A 268 11.91 -15.35 6.87
C PRO A 268 12.72 -15.13 8.14
N ASP A 269 12.92 -16.19 8.92
CA ASP A 269 13.86 -16.16 10.04
C ASP A 269 15.29 -15.88 9.57
N GLN A 270 16.11 -15.35 10.47
CA GLN A 270 17.48 -14.91 10.16
C GLN A 270 18.38 -16.04 9.60
N ARG A 271 18.03 -17.30 9.85
CA ARG A 271 18.73 -18.50 9.36
C ARG A 271 18.38 -18.91 7.93
N SER A 272 17.31 -18.34 7.35
CA SER A 272 16.75 -18.75 6.05
C SER A 272 16.75 -17.62 5.00
N ARG A 273 17.65 -16.63 5.15
CA ARG A 273 17.73 -15.40 4.32
C ARG A 273 18.33 -15.61 2.93
N ASN A 274 17.97 -16.69 2.26
CA ASN A 274 18.66 -17.07 1.03
C ASN A 274 17.97 -16.52 -0.23
N HIS A 275 16.66 -16.25 -0.17
CA HIS A 275 15.87 -15.81 -1.33
C HIS A 275 14.49 -15.29 -0.89
N ASP A 276 13.95 -14.25 -1.54
CA ASP A 276 12.55 -13.81 -1.38
C ASP A 276 11.70 -14.40 -2.52
N VAL A 277 10.75 -15.28 -2.20
CA VAL A 277 10.00 -16.07 -3.20
C VAL A 277 9.26 -15.20 -4.23
N ARG A 278 8.93 -13.95 -3.90
CA ARG A 278 8.28 -13.00 -4.82
C ARG A 278 9.21 -12.51 -5.92
N GLU A 279 10.51 -12.78 -5.86
CA GLU A 279 11.43 -12.54 -6.97
C GLU A 279 10.98 -13.25 -8.26
N ALA A 280 10.30 -14.40 -8.14
CA ALA A 280 9.70 -15.10 -9.26
C ALA A 280 8.59 -14.29 -9.97
N ILE A 281 7.97 -13.31 -9.32
CA ILE A 281 6.96 -12.40 -9.88
C ILE A 281 7.64 -11.28 -10.66
N VAL A 282 8.63 -10.62 -10.06
CA VAL A 282 9.36 -9.50 -10.70
C VAL A 282 10.12 -9.95 -11.95
N LYS A 283 10.59 -11.20 -11.96
CA LYS A 283 11.33 -11.79 -13.09
C LYS A 283 10.44 -12.39 -14.20
N GLN A 284 9.12 -12.28 -14.09
CA GLN A 284 8.22 -12.78 -15.15
C GLN A 284 8.47 -12.05 -16.47
N THR A 285 8.23 -12.77 -17.57
CA THR A 285 8.25 -12.17 -18.91
C THR A 285 7.04 -11.25 -19.10
N GLU A 286 7.15 -10.36 -20.07
CA GLU A 286 6.07 -9.47 -20.50
C GLU A 286 4.76 -10.25 -20.79
N ASP A 287 4.84 -11.31 -21.62
CA ASP A 287 3.70 -12.20 -21.90
C ASP A 287 3.11 -12.84 -20.65
N ALA A 288 3.94 -13.20 -19.67
CA ALA A 288 3.45 -13.81 -18.43
C ALA A 288 2.64 -12.80 -17.60
N TRP A 289 3.05 -11.52 -17.59
CA TRP A 289 2.30 -10.45 -16.94
C TRP A 289 0.95 -10.20 -17.60
N THR A 290 0.88 -10.12 -18.92
CA THR A 290 -0.40 -9.89 -19.63
C THR A 290 -1.40 -11.02 -19.40
N LEU A 291 -0.92 -12.26 -19.27
CA LEU A 291 -1.74 -13.43 -18.94
C LEU A 291 -2.36 -13.39 -17.52
N LEU A 292 -1.92 -12.48 -16.64
CA LEU A 292 -2.52 -12.33 -15.31
C LEU A 292 -3.84 -11.55 -15.36
N PHE A 293 -4.10 -10.78 -16.41
CA PHE A 293 -5.21 -9.82 -16.48
C PHE A 293 -6.27 -10.17 -17.53
N LEU A 294 -7.48 -9.68 -17.31
CA LEU A 294 -8.66 -9.95 -18.13
C LEU A 294 -8.99 -8.78 -19.05
N GLY A 295 -9.47 -9.07 -20.26
CA GLY A 295 -9.98 -8.06 -21.19
C GLY A 295 -8.98 -6.92 -21.43
N ASP A 296 -9.48 -5.68 -21.31
CA ASP A 296 -8.71 -4.46 -21.53
C ASP A 296 -7.66 -4.21 -20.43
N MET A 297 -7.71 -4.93 -19.29
CA MET A 297 -6.65 -4.86 -18.27
C MET A 297 -5.35 -5.54 -18.69
N LYS A 298 -5.29 -6.25 -19.83
CA LYS A 298 -4.04 -6.85 -20.33
C LYS A 298 -2.93 -5.82 -20.50
N ASP A 299 -3.28 -4.59 -20.90
CA ASP A 299 -2.31 -3.52 -21.08
C ASP A 299 -1.70 -3.04 -19.77
N VAL A 300 -2.43 -3.19 -18.66
CA VAL A 300 -1.91 -2.99 -17.30
C VAL A 300 -0.81 -4.00 -16.98
N GLY A 301 -0.87 -5.20 -17.58
CA GLY A 301 0.19 -6.20 -17.50
C GLY A 301 1.52 -5.68 -18.05
N PHE A 302 1.51 -4.99 -19.19
CA PHE A 302 2.72 -4.36 -19.75
C PHE A 302 3.27 -3.29 -18.80
N LEU A 303 2.41 -2.40 -18.28
CA LEU A 303 2.82 -1.38 -17.30
C LEU A 303 3.48 -2.01 -16.06
N LEU A 304 2.91 -3.07 -15.51
CA LEU A 304 3.46 -3.74 -14.34
C LEU A 304 4.78 -4.45 -14.65
N TRP A 305 4.93 -5.01 -15.85
CA TRP A 305 6.20 -5.56 -16.30
C TRP A 305 7.28 -4.46 -16.39
N ASP A 306 6.98 -3.30 -16.99
CA ASP A 306 7.91 -2.17 -17.06
C ASP A 306 8.31 -1.69 -15.66
N ILE A 307 7.34 -1.47 -14.77
CA ILE A 307 7.62 -1.08 -13.39
C ILE A 307 8.49 -2.14 -12.69
N SER A 308 8.23 -3.44 -12.94
CA SER A 308 9.04 -4.53 -12.38
C SER A 308 10.52 -4.41 -12.75
N GLN A 309 10.85 -3.94 -13.95
CA GLN A 309 12.24 -3.74 -14.37
C GLN A 309 12.97 -2.67 -13.55
N HIS A 310 12.25 -1.68 -13.02
CA HIS A 310 12.78 -0.66 -12.12
C HIS A 310 12.70 -1.04 -10.64
N ILE A 311 11.79 -1.92 -10.25
CA ILE A 311 11.73 -2.43 -8.87
C ILE A 311 12.76 -3.53 -8.63
N HIS A 312 13.11 -4.31 -9.67
CA HIS A 312 14.06 -5.41 -9.57
C HIS A 312 15.44 -5.05 -9.00
N PRO A 313 16.10 -3.95 -9.44
CA PRO A 313 17.49 -3.64 -9.12
C PRO A 313 17.70 -3.29 -7.64
N GLU A 314 18.91 -3.59 -7.15
CA GLU A 314 19.37 -3.19 -5.82
C GLU A 314 20.16 -1.89 -5.90
N TYR A 315 19.45 -0.78 -5.77
CA TYR A 315 20.03 0.56 -5.84
C TYR A 315 20.97 0.89 -4.68
N ALA A 316 21.01 0.07 -3.62
CA ALA A 316 22.02 0.22 -2.58
C ALA A 316 23.45 -0.09 -3.06
N LEU A 317 23.62 -0.76 -4.21
CA LEU A 317 24.92 -1.01 -4.83
C LEU A 317 25.41 0.11 -5.76
N TRP A 318 24.55 1.08 -6.07
CA TRP A 318 24.81 2.06 -7.11
C TRP A 318 25.64 3.24 -6.57
N ASN A 319 26.50 3.77 -7.43
CA ASN A 319 27.51 4.77 -7.05
C ASN A 319 26.89 6.16 -6.76
N VAL A 320 27.75 7.11 -6.40
CA VAL A 320 27.40 8.53 -6.14
C VAL A 320 26.63 9.12 -7.33
N GLY A 321 25.55 9.84 -7.05
CA GLY A 321 24.71 10.53 -8.05
C GLY A 321 23.22 10.22 -7.91
N LEU A 322 22.90 9.05 -7.35
CA LEU A 322 21.52 8.59 -7.21
C LEU A 322 20.72 9.51 -6.29
N GLN A 323 19.66 10.11 -6.85
CA GLN A 323 18.74 10.94 -6.08
C GLN A 323 17.91 10.05 -5.14
N PRO A 324 17.64 10.45 -3.88
CA PRO A 324 16.88 9.61 -2.94
C PRO A 324 15.47 9.21 -3.42
N ASP A 325 14.88 10.01 -4.32
CA ASP A 325 13.53 9.85 -4.87
C ASP A 325 13.53 9.39 -6.34
N HIS A 326 14.66 8.85 -6.84
CA HIS A 326 14.79 8.42 -8.23
C HIS A 326 13.76 7.35 -8.64
N LEU A 327 13.38 6.45 -7.73
CA LEU A 327 12.42 5.39 -8.01
C LEU A 327 10.99 5.90 -7.96
N HIS A 328 10.69 6.91 -7.13
CA HIS A 328 9.41 7.64 -7.20
C HIS A 328 9.22 8.21 -8.59
N GLU A 329 10.24 8.93 -9.08
CA GLU A 329 10.21 9.54 -10.41
C GLU A 329 9.95 8.52 -11.52
N ALA A 330 10.72 7.43 -11.55
CA ALA A 330 10.59 6.43 -12.61
C ALA A 330 9.20 5.80 -12.65
N VAL A 331 8.68 5.36 -11.50
CA VAL A 331 7.35 4.75 -11.42
C VAL A 331 6.24 5.76 -11.74
N GLN A 332 6.39 7.02 -11.29
CA GLN A 332 5.46 8.10 -11.63
C GLN A 332 5.42 8.38 -13.13
N ARG A 333 6.56 8.41 -13.82
CA ARG A 333 6.61 8.58 -15.28
C ARG A 333 5.90 7.46 -16.03
N LEU A 334 6.13 6.21 -15.65
CA LEU A 334 5.44 5.06 -16.26
C LEU A 334 3.93 5.11 -16.06
N ILE A 335 3.47 5.45 -14.85
CA ILE A 335 2.04 5.61 -14.56
C ILE A 335 1.45 6.78 -15.38
N LEU A 336 2.13 7.93 -15.42
CA LEU A 336 1.67 9.08 -16.20
C LEU A 336 1.58 8.75 -17.69
N GLN A 337 2.61 8.12 -18.26
CA GLN A 337 2.63 7.69 -19.65
C GLN A 337 1.42 6.79 -19.95
N TYR A 338 1.19 5.78 -19.10
CA TYR A 338 0.03 4.90 -19.23
C TYR A 338 -1.30 5.66 -19.22
N LEU A 339 -1.48 6.60 -18.29
CA LEU A 339 -2.71 7.39 -18.17
C LEU A 339 -2.94 8.32 -19.38
N VAL A 340 -1.88 8.84 -19.99
CA VAL A 340 -1.96 9.66 -21.21
C VAL A 340 -2.31 8.80 -22.43
N ASP A 341 -1.74 7.61 -22.53
CA ASP A 341 -2.00 6.68 -23.64
C ASP A 341 -3.39 6.02 -23.54
N HIS A 342 -3.92 5.86 -22.32
CA HIS A 342 -5.18 5.16 -22.02
C HIS A 342 -6.22 6.08 -21.38
N LYS A 343 -6.68 7.08 -22.16
CA LYS A 343 -7.64 8.10 -21.74
C LYS A 343 -9.02 7.54 -21.39
N GLU A 344 -9.44 6.47 -22.07
CA GLU A 344 -10.72 5.81 -21.80
C GLU A 344 -10.61 4.91 -20.55
N PRO A 345 -11.41 5.15 -19.51
CA PRO A 345 -11.28 4.39 -18.27
C PRO A 345 -11.68 2.92 -18.41
N ILE A 346 -10.88 2.03 -17.84
CA ILE A 346 -11.25 0.62 -17.71
C ILE A 346 -12.11 0.49 -16.45
N GLU A 347 -13.41 0.36 -16.63
CA GLU A 347 -14.40 0.22 -15.56
C GLU A 347 -14.23 -1.10 -14.79
N LEU A 348 -14.24 -1.03 -13.45
CA LEU A 348 -14.07 -2.14 -12.52
C LEU A 348 -15.33 -2.37 -11.67
N ASP A 349 -15.66 -3.62 -11.36
CA ASP A 349 -16.74 -3.96 -10.41
C ASP A 349 -16.21 -3.92 -8.95
N PRO A 350 -16.49 -2.88 -8.15
CA PRO A 350 -15.98 -2.77 -6.79
C PRO A 350 -16.63 -3.76 -5.81
N GLU A 351 -17.71 -4.42 -6.22
CA GLU A 351 -18.43 -5.41 -5.42
C GLU A 351 -18.05 -6.85 -5.78
N TYR A 352 -17.21 -7.04 -6.81
CA TYR A 352 -16.74 -8.35 -7.21
C TYR A 352 -15.22 -8.43 -7.24
N SER A 353 -14.67 -9.30 -6.38
CA SER A 353 -13.27 -9.69 -6.45
C SER A 353 -13.09 -10.95 -7.29
N ARG A 354 -12.02 -10.99 -8.07
CA ARG A 354 -11.57 -12.19 -8.78
C ARG A 354 -11.35 -13.36 -7.80
N PRO A 355 -11.81 -14.59 -8.13
CA PRO A 355 -11.69 -15.75 -7.27
C PRO A 355 -10.23 -16.21 -7.10
N ILE A 356 -9.86 -16.63 -5.89
CA ILE A 356 -8.49 -17.03 -5.53
C ILE A 356 -8.33 -18.52 -5.20
N THR A 357 -9.41 -19.30 -5.27
CA THR A 357 -9.36 -20.73 -4.93
C THR A 357 -8.98 -21.57 -6.15
N ARG A 358 -7.95 -22.43 -6.00
CA ARG A 358 -7.72 -23.55 -6.93
C ARG A 358 -8.96 -24.45 -6.90
N SER A 359 -9.50 -24.82 -8.06
CA SER A 359 -10.59 -25.80 -8.07
C SER A 359 -10.10 -27.09 -7.39
N LYS A 360 -10.80 -27.53 -6.34
CA LYS A 360 -10.82 -28.96 -6.06
C LYS A 360 -11.44 -29.58 -7.31
N LYS A 361 -10.66 -30.34 -8.10
CA LYS A 361 -11.25 -31.17 -9.16
C LYS A 361 -12.45 -31.89 -8.53
N PRO A 362 -13.66 -31.85 -9.13
CA PRO A 362 -14.72 -32.72 -8.65
C PRO A 362 -14.14 -34.13 -8.67
N ALA A 363 -14.17 -34.80 -7.51
CA ALA A 363 -13.80 -36.20 -7.44
C ALA A 363 -14.63 -36.91 -8.51
N ASN A 364 -13.96 -37.56 -9.46
CA ASN A 364 -14.64 -38.31 -10.51
C ASN A 364 -15.75 -39.15 -9.86
N PRO A 365 -17.01 -39.09 -10.35
CA PRO A 365 -17.99 -40.05 -9.90
C PRO A 365 -17.47 -41.42 -10.31
N ALA A 366 -17.14 -42.25 -9.31
CA ALA A 366 -16.66 -43.60 -9.53
C ALA A 366 -17.61 -44.31 -10.48
N THR A 367 -17.08 -44.71 -11.63
CA THR A 367 -17.73 -45.60 -12.57
C THR A 367 -18.15 -46.85 -11.80
N ARG A 368 -19.46 -47.00 -11.57
CA ARG A 368 -20.06 -48.24 -11.07
C ARG A 368 -19.86 -49.31 -12.13
N THR A 369 -18.85 -50.16 -11.96
CA THR A 369 -18.81 -51.47 -12.58
C THR A 369 -19.39 -52.48 -11.60
N SER A 370 -20.55 -52.99 -11.96
CA SER A 370 -21.22 -54.12 -11.34
C SER A 370 -20.46 -55.41 -11.67
N THR A 371 -19.99 -56.13 -10.66
CA THR A 371 -19.80 -57.58 -10.76
C THR A 371 -20.08 -58.26 -9.43
N THR A 372 -21.00 -59.21 -9.50
CA THR A 372 -21.54 -60.07 -8.44
C THR A 372 -20.62 -61.22 -8.07
N THR A 373 -20.53 -61.52 -6.77
CA THR A 373 -20.32 -62.81 -6.05
C THR A 373 -19.75 -62.44 -4.67
N GLY A 374 -20.16 -62.91 -3.50
CA GLY A 374 -21.10 -63.91 -3.01
C GLY A 374 -20.55 -64.40 -1.66
N THR A 375 -21.36 -64.35 -0.59
CA THR A 375 -21.20 -64.98 0.77
C THR A 375 -20.00 -64.55 1.64
N GLY A 376 -20.11 -64.22 2.94
CA GLY A 376 -21.20 -64.15 3.92
C GLY A 376 -20.67 -63.84 5.34
N SER A 377 -21.57 -63.38 6.24
CA SER A 377 -21.44 -63.20 7.70
C SER A 377 -20.40 -62.17 8.22
N GLY A 378 -20.64 -61.31 9.22
CA GLY A 378 -21.78 -61.06 10.11
C GLY A 378 -21.37 -59.99 11.16
N ALA A 379 -22.38 -59.49 11.89
CA ALA A 379 -22.30 -58.72 13.15
C ALA A 379 -22.08 -57.19 13.14
N LYS A 380 -23.22 -56.48 13.25
CA LYS A 380 -23.62 -55.52 14.32
C LYS A 380 -22.56 -54.55 14.86
N ARG A 381 -22.83 -53.24 14.78
CA ARG A 381 -23.31 -52.40 15.92
C ARG A 381 -23.69 -50.98 15.47
N ALA A 382 -24.87 -50.56 15.90
CA ALA A 382 -25.42 -49.22 15.75
C ALA A 382 -25.17 -48.36 17.01
N THR A 383 -25.10 -47.04 16.83
CA THR A 383 -25.61 -45.97 17.73
C THR A 383 -25.49 -44.63 16.98
N ARG A 384 -26.57 -44.01 16.47
CA ARG A 384 -27.51 -43.06 17.15
C ARG A 384 -26.75 -41.94 17.89
N ALA A 385 -26.64 -40.74 17.30
CA ALA A 385 -27.59 -39.61 17.33
C ALA A 385 -27.57 -38.80 18.63
N SER A 386 -27.32 -37.50 18.53
CA SER A 386 -28.18 -36.50 19.19
C SER A 386 -27.99 -35.11 18.61
N ALA A 387 -29.09 -34.58 18.10
CA ALA A 387 -29.29 -33.18 17.79
C ALA A 387 -29.53 -32.41 19.10
N ARG A 388 -29.07 -31.16 19.19
CA ARG A 388 -29.68 -30.20 20.10
C ARG A 388 -29.75 -28.81 19.45
N SER A 389 -30.98 -28.50 19.08
CA SER A 389 -31.52 -27.18 18.77
C SER A 389 -31.42 -26.25 19.99
N SER A 390 -31.07 -24.99 19.76
CA SER A 390 -31.66 -23.85 20.47
C SER A 390 -31.51 -22.58 19.63
N LYS A 391 -32.67 -22.07 19.19
CA LYS A 391 -32.90 -20.74 18.67
C LYS A 391 -32.83 -19.72 19.81
N THR A 392 -32.19 -18.57 19.58
CA THR A 392 -32.72 -17.27 20.02
C THR A 392 -32.17 -16.14 19.15
N ARG A 393 -33.09 -15.54 18.40
CA ARG A 393 -33.07 -14.26 17.69
C ARG A 393 -32.76 -13.10 18.65
N VAL A 394 -32.01 -12.08 18.22
CA VAL A 394 -32.44 -10.66 18.17
C VAL A 394 -31.60 -9.96 17.09
N ASP A 395 -32.24 -9.67 15.95
CA ASP A 395 -31.76 -8.76 14.91
C ASP A 395 -32.02 -7.31 15.35
N ALA A 396 -31.08 -6.40 15.09
CA ALA A 396 -31.28 -4.97 15.19
C ALA A 396 -30.96 -4.32 13.84
N GLU A 397 -32.02 -3.99 13.11
CA GLU A 397 -32.01 -3.22 11.88
C GLU A 397 -31.81 -1.70 12.13
N PRO A 398 -31.38 -0.96 11.09
CA PRO A 398 -30.95 0.44 11.20
C PRO A 398 -32.13 1.42 11.09
N ALA A 399 -32.10 2.47 11.92
CA ALA A 399 -33.10 3.53 11.88
C ALA A 399 -32.86 4.47 10.68
N THR A 400 -33.79 4.42 9.73
CA THR A 400 -34.08 5.47 8.76
C THR A 400 -35.18 6.40 9.29
N GLY A 401 -35.11 7.69 8.97
CA GLY A 401 -36.16 8.69 9.20
C GLY A 401 -35.63 10.11 9.00
N SER A 402 -35.66 10.66 7.79
CA SER A 402 -36.76 11.40 7.15
C SER A 402 -37.02 12.83 7.68
N ALA A 403 -36.59 13.79 6.86
CA ALA A 403 -37.20 15.07 6.49
C ALA A 403 -38.00 15.91 7.52
N SER A 404 -37.59 17.17 7.67
CA SER A 404 -38.50 18.29 7.91
C SER A 404 -38.02 19.58 7.22
N LYS A 405 -39.02 20.31 6.73
CA LYS A 405 -38.98 21.45 5.80
C LYS A 405 -38.62 22.79 6.44
N ARG A 406 -37.92 23.60 5.64
CA ARG A 406 -38.02 25.08 5.43
C ARG A 406 -37.64 26.04 6.58
N LYS A 407 -36.66 26.91 6.30
CA LYS A 407 -36.92 28.36 6.15
C LYS A 407 -35.83 29.04 5.32
N SER A 408 -36.29 29.80 4.34
CA SER A 408 -35.53 30.75 3.52
C SER A 408 -35.18 32.00 4.32
N MET A 409 -33.97 32.53 4.13
CA MET A 409 -33.69 33.97 4.25
C MET A 409 -32.61 34.33 3.25
N ASP A 410 -33.01 35.08 2.22
CA ASP A 410 -32.16 35.94 1.40
C ASP A 410 -31.63 37.09 2.27
N VAL A 411 -30.34 37.44 2.12
CA VAL A 411 -29.86 38.82 2.25
C VAL A 411 -28.70 39.03 1.27
N ASP A 412 -28.88 40.05 0.43
CA ASP A 412 -27.96 40.59 -0.55
C ASP A 412 -26.78 41.40 0.06
N ILE A 413 -25.64 41.29 -0.63
CA ILE A 413 -24.69 42.34 -1.07
C ILE A 413 -24.23 43.42 -0.05
N ALA A 414 -22.91 43.46 0.19
CA ALA A 414 -22.15 44.72 0.16
C ALA A 414 -20.68 44.50 -0.21
N GLN A 415 -20.27 45.16 -1.30
CA GLN A 415 -18.88 45.42 -1.66
C GLN A 415 -18.22 46.35 -0.63
N SER A 416 -16.95 46.10 -0.31
CA SER A 416 -16.04 47.15 0.17
C SER A 416 -14.61 46.84 -0.28
N THR A 417 -14.11 47.78 -1.05
CA THR A 417 -12.72 47.98 -1.45
C THR A 417 -11.89 48.48 -0.25
N SER A 418 -10.62 48.06 -0.17
CA SER A 418 -9.44 48.96 -0.21
C SER A 418 -8.21 48.38 0.53
N SER A 419 -7.10 48.43 -0.21
CA SER A 419 -5.73 48.76 0.19
C SER A 419 -5.10 48.23 1.50
N GLY A 420 -3.96 47.55 1.33
CA GLY A 420 -2.69 48.17 1.69
C GLY A 420 -1.99 47.72 2.98
N THR A 421 -0.87 47.02 2.76
CA THR A 421 0.45 47.34 3.34
C THR A 421 0.99 46.48 4.51
N ARG A 422 2.20 45.97 4.25
CA ARG A 422 3.35 45.66 5.15
C ARG A 422 3.36 44.39 6.01
N VAL A 423 4.20 43.46 5.53
CA VAL A 423 5.41 42.90 6.18
C VAL A 423 5.57 43.17 7.68
N SER A 424 5.60 42.09 8.45
CA SER A 424 6.44 41.99 9.65
C SER A 424 6.79 40.52 9.91
N ASP A 425 8.10 40.25 9.88
CA ASP A 425 8.75 39.05 10.38
C ASP A 425 8.34 38.73 11.82
N ILE A 426 7.97 37.47 12.08
CA ILE A 426 8.03 36.91 13.44
C ILE A 426 8.63 35.50 13.35
N SER A 427 9.94 35.46 13.61
CA SER A 427 10.68 34.28 14.03
C SER A 427 10.20 33.89 15.45
N GLY A 428 9.42 32.82 15.53
CA GLY A 428 9.02 32.21 16.80
C GLY A 428 9.64 30.83 16.96
N ALA A 429 10.70 30.74 17.77
CA ALA A 429 11.31 29.49 18.18
C ALA A 429 10.31 28.64 18.98
N VAL A 430 10.05 27.41 18.54
CA VAL A 430 9.28 26.42 19.29
C VAL A 430 10.22 25.75 20.28
N VAL A 431 10.01 26.05 21.57
CA VAL A 431 10.65 25.37 22.69
C VAL A 431 10.04 23.97 22.82
N VAL A 432 10.84 22.93 22.58
CA VAL A 432 10.47 21.55 22.88
C VAL A 432 11.15 21.16 24.20
N GLU A 433 10.36 20.90 25.23
CA GLU A 433 10.87 20.35 26.49
C GLU A 433 11.28 18.87 26.32
N PRO A 434 12.43 18.44 26.87
CA PRO A 434 12.90 17.07 26.74
C PRO A 434 12.35 16.18 27.86
N LYS A 435 11.54 15.17 27.52
CA LYS A 435 11.20 14.08 28.47
C LYS A 435 12.02 12.82 28.22
N ARG A 436 12.96 12.62 29.16
CA ARG A 436 13.45 11.40 29.82
C ARG A 436 13.76 10.15 28.97
N LYS A 437 15.07 9.88 28.94
CA LYS A 437 15.72 8.59 28.70
C LYS A 437 15.11 7.46 29.55
N GLY A 438 14.73 6.38 28.87
CA GLY A 438 14.60 5.04 29.43
C GLY A 438 15.16 4.05 28.42
N SER A 439 16.38 3.55 28.67
CA SER A 439 16.97 2.48 27.87
C SER A 439 16.35 1.15 28.28
N SER A 440 15.58 0.50 27.41
CA SER A 440 15.32 -0.94 27.52
C SER A 440 15.43 -1.61 26.16
N ARG A 441 16.18 -2.71 26.17
CA ARG A 441 16.62 -3.50 25.03
C ARG A 441 15.68 -4.71 24.96
N ALA A 442 14.68 -4.68 24.09
CA ALA A 442 13.85 -5.86 23.78
C ALA A 442 13.28 -5.74 22.36
N GLY A 443 13.60 -6.71 21.51
CA GLY A 443 13.07 -6.78 20.15
C GLY A 443 11.55 -6.92 20.16
N ARG A 444 10.85 -5.99 19.53
CA ARG A 444 9.41 -6.07 19.31
C ARG A 444 9.12 -7.13 18.27
N SER A 445 8.58 -8.26 18.72
CA SER A 445 7.94 -9.28 17.89
C SER A 445 6.63 -8.72 17.32
N SER A 446 6.37 -9.02 16.05
CA SER A 446 5.15 -8.66 15.32
C SER A 446 3.88 -9.08 16.09
N LYS A 447 3.00 -8.11 16.38
CA LYS A 447 1.72 -8.35 17.05
C LYS A 447 0.75 -9.01 16.08
N ARG A 448 0.59 -10.34 16.19
CA ARG A 448 -0.62 -11.04 15.73
C ARG A 448 -1.77 -10.72 16.68
N MET A 449 -2.94 -10.33 16.16
CA MET A 449 -4.17 -10.31 16.94
C MET A 449 -4.51 -11.73 17.40
N ARG A 450 -4.78 -11.90 18.70
CA ARG A 450 -5.29 -13.14 19.31
C ARG A 450 -6.67 -12.82 19.89
N ASP A 451 -7.57 -13.79 19.86
CA ASP A 451 -8.84 -13.65 20.56
C ASP A 451 -8.67 -13.72 22.09
N ASN A 452 -9.75 -13.46 22.84
CA ASN A 452 -9.77 -13.46 24.31
C ASN A 452 -9.45 -14.83 24.95
N THR A 453 -9.13 -15.87 24.16
CA THR A 453 -8.70 -17.19 24.65
C THR A 453 -7.23 -17.50 24.36
N GLY A 454 -6.50 -16.57 23.72
CA GLY A 454 -5.06 -16.68 23.50
C GLY A 454 -4.65 -17.64 22.38
N ARG A 455 -5.59 -18.09 21.53
CA ARG A 455 -5.29 -18.85 20.30
C ARG A 455 -5.12 -17.92 19.09
N PRO A 456 -4.29 -18.32 18.10
CA PRO A 456 -4.24 -17.62 16.81
C PRO A 456 -5.60 -17.75 16.10
N GLN A 457 -6.18 -16.64 15.62
CA GLN A 457 -7.35 -16.68 14.75
C GLN A 457 -6.98 -17.38 13.44
N SER A 458 -7.60 -18.52 13.17
CA SER A 458 -7.72 -19.06 11.82
C SER A 458 -8.71 -18.21 11.05
N ILE A 459 -8.35 -17.79 9.84
CA ILE A 459 -9.28 -17.16 8.90
C ILE A 459 -10.19 -18.27 8.37
N GLU A 460 -11.33 -18.46 9.02
CA GLU A 460 -12.50 -19.09 8.40
C GLU A 460 -13.42 -17.95 7.95
N GLU A 461 -13.61 -17.82 6.64
CA GLU A 461 -14.59 -16.93 6.03
C GLU A 461 -15.99 -17.38 6.47
N HIS A 462 -16.72 -16.48 7.13
CA HIS A 462 -18.16 -16.65 7.31
C HIS A 462 -18.84 -16.52 5.94
N SER A 463 -19.52 -17.59 5.53
CA SER A 463 -20.46 -17.62 4.43
C SER A 463 -21.67 -16.74 4.74
N GLU A 464 -21.87 -15.67 4.00
CA GLU A 464 -23.14 -14.94 3.92
C GLU A 464 -23.91 -15.46 2.69
N ASP A 465 -24.64 -16.55 2.89
CA ASP A 465 -25.86 -16.86 2.15
C ASP A 465 -27.03 -16.63 3.12
N GLU A 466 -28.11 -16.02 2.60
CA GLU A 466 -29.38 -15.63 3.25
C GLU A 466 -29.47 -14.22 3.84
N ALA A 467 -29.74 -13.21 2.99
CA ALA A 467 -31.02 -12.48 2.93
C ALA A 467 -31.04 -11.47 1.78
#